data_AF-A0A1Q3HAV2-F1
#
_entry.id   AF-A0A1Q3HAV2-F1
#
_cell.length_a   1.000
_cell.length_b   1.000
_cell.length_c   1.000
_cell.angle_alpha   90.00
_cell.angle_beta   90.00
_cell.angle_gamma   90.00
#
_symmetry.space_group_name_H-M   'P 1'
#
loop_
_entity.id
_entity.type
_entity.pdbx_description
1 polymer ?
#
loop_
_entity_poly.entity_id
_entity_poly.type
_entity_poly.pdbx_seq_one_letter_code
_entity_poly.pdbx_strand_id
1 'polypeptide(L)'
;MRMFRIQMAVALACSSLVVGCSSTEQQFCKRADECNILPAGLSADECTDQYTKCTDDLTSSERADWENGTNDCLELQSCTNFFNCFQNVPGC
;
A
#
# COMPACT_ATOMS: atom_id res chain seq x y z
N MET A 1 -50.71 6.35 17.16
CA MET A 1 -49.53 5.61 17.66
C MET A 1 -49.70 4.14 17.29
N ARG A 2 -48.94 3.65 16.30
CA ARG A 2 -48.86 2.23 15.96
C ARG A 2 -47.39 1.90 15.73
N MET A 3 -46.81 1.17 16.69
CA MET A 3 -45.47 0.61 16.61
C MET A 3 -45.50 -0.60 15.66
N PHE A 4 -44.62 -0.61 14.67
CA PHE A 4 -44.26 -1.80 13.89
C PHE A 4 -42.74 -1.88 13.76
N ARG A 5 -42.17 -2.76 14.59
CA ARG A 5 -41.12 -3.76 14.36
C ARG A 5 -39.90 -3.40 13.47
N ILE A 6 -38.73 -3.33 14.14
CA ILE A 6 -37.47 -4.08 13.89
C ILE A 6 -37.12 -4.41 12.43
N GLN A 7 -35.94 -3.94 11.98
CA GLN A 7 -34.83 -4.67 11.29
C GLN A 7 -34.04 -3.68 10.41
N MET A 8 -32.86 -3.23 10.85
CA MET A 8 -31.57 -3.73 10.37
C MET A 8 -31.47 -3.84 8.84
N ALA A 9 -30.78 -2.88 8.22
CA ALA A 9 -29.82 -3.13 7.14
C ALA A 9 -28.92 -1.90 6.98
N VAL A 10 -27.96 -1.77 7.90
CA VAL A 10 -26.70 -1.06 7.60
C VAL A 10 -26.02 -1.93 6.53
N ALA A 11 -26.22 -1.60 5.27
CA ALA A 11 -25.40 -2.13 4.19
C ALA A 11 -24.38 -1.05 3.82
N LEU A 12 -23.44 -0.78 4.73
CA LEU A 12 -22.10 -0.44 4.28
C LEU A 12 -21.59 -1.68 3.55
N ALA A 13 -21.68 -1.65 2.23
CA ALA A 13 -21.14 -2.69 1.36
C ALA A 13 -19.60 -2.62 1.39
N CYS A 14 -19.01 -3.13 2.47
CA CYS A 14 -17.56 -3.32 2.62
C CYS A 14 -17.23 -4.66 3.30
N SER A 15 -17.99 -5.73 3.02
CA SER A 15 -17.73 -7.04 3.61
C SER A 15 -18.01 -8.19 2.65
N SER A 16 -17.04 -8.53 1.77
CA SER A 16 -16.81 -9.92 1.30
C SER A 16 -15.66 -10.09 0.26
N LEU A 17 -14.61 -9.29 0.31
CA LEU A 17 -13.27 -9.66 -0.19
C LEU A 17 -12.24 -9.10 0.78
N VAL A 18 -11.73 -9.91 1.70
CA VAL A 18 -10.46 -9.60 2.40
C VAL A 18 -9.31 -9.94 1.46
N VAL A 19 -9.36 -9.36 0.26
CA VAL A 19 -8.19 -8.97 -0.52
C VAL A 19 -8.28 -7.46 -0.41
N GLY A 20 -7.82 -6.91 0.72
CA GLY A 20 -7.79 -5.46 0.88
C GLY A 20 -7.05 -4.89 -0.32
N CYS A 21 -7.59 -3.85 -0.95
CA CYS A 21 -6.80 -3.04 -1.87
C CYS A 21 -5.68 -2.38 -1.04
N SER A 22 -4.63 -3.14 -0.72
CA SER A 22 -3.40 -2.57 -0.20
C SER A 22 -2.79 -1.77 -1.34
N SER A 23 -2.61 -0.48 -1.14
CA SER A 23 -1.94 0.37 -2.13
C SER A 23 -0.52 -0.13 -2.38
N THR A 24 0.08 0.26 -3.51
CA THR A 24 1.46 -0.13 -3.81
C THR A 24 2.43 0.40 -2.74
N GLU A 25 2.18 1.57 -2.17
CA GLU A 25 2.91 2.13 -1.02
C GLU A 25 2.83 1.21 0.21
N GLN A 26 1.63 0.75 0.55
CA GLN A 26 1.44 -0.14 1.71
C GLN A 26 2.15 -1.48 1.51
N GLN A 27 2.08 -2.06 0.31
CA GLN A 27 2.76 -3.31 -0.02
C GLN A 27 4.27 -3.15 0.02
N PHE A 28 4.78 -2.06 -0.56
CA PHE A 28 6.20 -1.69 -0.52
C PHE A 28 6.71 -1.57 0.92
N CYS A 29 6.05 -0.76 1.74
CA CYS A 29 6.49 -0.49 3.11
C CYS A 29 6.41 -1.73 3.99
N LYS A 30 5.37 -2.55 3.84
CA LYS A 30 5.28 -3.84 4.51
C LYS A 30 6.42 -4.77 4.09
N ARG A 31 6.72 -4.83 2.79
CA ARG A 31 7.81 -5.67 2.28
C ARG A 31 9.17 -5.17 2.77
N ALA A 32 9.38 -3.86 2.81
CA ALA A 32 10.59 -3.26 3.34
C ALA A 32 10.77 -3.53 4.83
N ASP A 33 9.68 -3.52 5.62
CA ASP A 33 9.68 -3.89 7.04
C ASP A 33 10.02 -5.37 7.24
N GLU A 34 9.36 -6.26 6.50
CA GLU A 34 9.65 -7.71 6.50
C GLU A 34 11.14 -7.99 6.18
N CYS A 35 11.72 -7.18 5.30
CA CYS A 35 13.12 -7.29 4.90
C CYS A 35 14.10 -6.52 5.81
N ASN A 36 13.61 -5.88 6.89
CA ASN A 36 14.40 -5.03 7.80
C ASN A 36 15.20 -3.93 7.07
N ILE A 37 14.63 -3.39 5.98
CA ILE A 37 15.21 -2.30 5.19
C ILE A 37 14.83 -0.95 5.78
N LEU A 38 13.67 -0.86 6.45
CA LEU A 38 13.21 0.38 7.07
C LEU A 38 14.20 0.86 8.14
N PRO A 39 14.42 2.19 8.23
CA PRO A 39 15.22 2.77 9.31
C PRO A 39 14.73 2.32 10.68
N ALA A 40 15.66 2.15 11.63
CA ALA A 40 15.32 1.74 12.98
C ALA A 40 14.33 2.74 13.62
N GLY A 41 13.19 2.23 14.08
CA GLY A 41 12.13 3.04 14.68
C GLY A 41 11.11 3.60 13.70
N LEU A 42 11.25 3.36 12.39
CA LEU A 42 10.21 3.66 11.40
C LEU A 42 9.32 2.43 11.20
N SER A 43 8.03 2.58 11.44
CA SER A 43 7.04 1.52 11.18
C SER A 43 6.62 1.46 9.71
N ALA A 44 6.10 0.30 9.28
CA ALA A 44 5.52 0.14 7.94
C ALA A 44 4.38 1.15 7.65
N ASP A 45 3.59 1.51 8.67
CA ASP A 45 2.51 2.48 8.54
C ASP A 45 3.06 3.90 8.33
N GLU A 46 4.07 4.32 9.10
CA GLU A 46 4.73 5.62 8.90
C GLU A 46 5.45 5.71 7.55
N CYS A 47 6.05 4.61 7.10
CA CYS A 47 6.58 4.51 5.74
C CYS A 47 5.46 4.70 4.71
N THR A 48 4.32 4.03 4.89
CA THR A 48 3.17 4.13 3.96
C THR A 48 2.68 5.56 3.87
N ASP A 49 2.55 6.26 5.00
CA ASP A 49 2.16 7.66 5.04
C ASP A 49 3.16 8.59 4.34
N GLN A 50 4.46 8.31 4.46
CA GLN A 50 5.50 9.08 3.76
C GLN A 50 5.43 8.88 2.26
N TYR A 51 5.36 7.62 1.81
CA TYR A 51 5.27 7.30 0.38
C TYR A 51 3.95 7.79 -0.23
N THR A 52 2.83 7.71 0.49
CA THR A 52 1.54 8.23 0.00
C THR A 52 1.62 9.73 -0.26
N LYS A 53 2.22 10.51 0.64
CA LYS A 53 2.41 11.97 0.43
C LYS A 53 3.33 12.24 -0.76
N CYS A 54 4.36 11.42 -0.90
CA CYS A 54 5.37 11.53 -1.92
C CYS A 54 4.81 11.21 -3.32
N THR A 55 3.97 10.18 -3.44
CA THR A 55 3.30 9.80 -4.69
C THR A 55 2.11 10.70 -5.03
N ASP A 56 1.51 11.38 -4.05
CA ASP A 56 0.46 12.38 -4.28
C ASP A 56 0.97 13.67 -4.92
N ASP A 57 2.26 14.00 -4.75
CA ASP A 57 2.91 15.15 -5.40
C ASP A 57 3.33 14.86 -6.86
N LEU A 58 3.28 13.59 -7.29
CA LEU A 58 3.63 13.16 -8.64
C LEU A 58 2.51 13.47 -9.64
N THR A 59 2.88 13.71 -10.90
CA THR A 59 1.90 13.68 -11.99
C THR A 59 1.34 12.27 -12.18
N SER A 60 0.19 12.16 -12.85
CA SER A 60 -0.45 10.86 -13.09
C SER A 60 0.45 9.87 -13.85
N SER A 61 1.31 10.36 -14.76
CA SER A 61 2.28 9.51 -15.46
C SER A 61 3.41 9.04 -14.55
N GLU A 62 3.98 9.95 -13.75
CA GLU A 62 5.06 9.61 -12.82
C GLU A 62 4.59 8.63 -11.75
N ARG A 63 3.37 8.83 -11.23
CA ARG A 63 2.73 7.89 -10.31
C ARG A 63 2.55 6.52 -10.93
N ALA A 64 2.07 6.44 -12.18
CA ALA A 64 1.91 5.16 -12.86
C ALA A 64 3.25 4.46 -13.09
N ASP A 65 4.30 5.19 -13.47
CA ASP A 65 5.65 4.64 -13.64
C ASP A 65 6.23 4.13 -12.31
N TRP A 66 6.03 4.88 -11.22
CA TRP A 66 6.41 4.47 -9.86
C TRP A 66 5.65 3.22 -9.40
N GLU A 67 4.33 3.18 -9.58
CA GLU A 67 3.48 2.05 -9.20
C GLU A 67 3.88 0.79 -9.99
N ASN A 68 4.09 0.90 -11.31
CA ASN A 68 4.52 -0.22 -12.14
C ASN A 68 5.91 -0.73 -11.72
N GLY A 69 6.90 0.16 -11.59
CA GLY A 69 8.25 -0.25 -11.19
C GLY A 69 8.29 -0.87 -9.79
N THR A 70 7.51 -0.33 -8.85
CA THR A 70 7.41 -0.89 -7.49
C THR A 70 6.71 -2.24 -7.48
N ASN A 71 5.63 -2.41 -8.25
CA ASN A 71 4.93 -3.69 -8.38
C ASN A 71 5.84 -4.77 -8.99
N ASP A 72 6.63 -4.44 -10.02
CA ASP A 72 7.62 -5.35 -10.60
C ASP A 72 8.65 -5.81 -9.55
N CYS A 73 9.09 -4.90 -8.68
CA CYS A 73 10.00 -5.24 -7.59
C CYS A 73 9.34 -6.11 -6.51
N LEU A 74 8.05 -5.91 -6.22
CA LEU A 74 7.30 -6.68 -5.23
C LEU A 74 7.12 -8.15 -5.64
N GLU A 75 7.15 -8.47 -6.94
CA GLU A 75 7.13 -9.85 -7.43
C GLU A 75 8.40 -10.65 -7.06
N LEU A 76 9.48 -9.97 -6.64
CA LEU A 76 10.74 -10.60 -6.28
C LEU A 76 10.69 -11.22 -4.87
N GLN A 77 10.84 -12.55 -4.83
CA GLN A 77 10.77 -13.32 -3.57
C GLN A 77 11.92 -13.05 -2.59
N SER A 78 13.08 -12.61 -3.09
CA SER A 78 14.26 -12.32 -2.27
C SER A 78 14.29 -10.85 -1.84
N CYS A 79 14.50 -10.60 -0.54
CA CYS A 79 14.69 -9.25 0.00
C CYS A 79 15.84 -8.48 -0.66
N THR A 80 16.93 -9.17 -0.99
CA THR A 80 18.06 -8.56 -1.69
C THR A 80 17.68 -8.14 -3.11
N ASN A 81 16.91 -8.98 -3.82
CA ASN A 81 16.49 -8.67 -5.18
C ASN A 81 15.44 -7.56 -5.19
N PHE A 82 14.49 -7.60 -4.25
CA PHE A 82 13.51 -6.53 -4.03
C PHE A 82 14.22 -5.18 -3.79
N PHE A 83 15.16 -5.14 -2.84
CA PHE A 83 15.88 -3.91 -2.53
C PHE A 83 16.69 -3.37 -3.72
N ASN A 84 17.45 -4.25 -4.39
CA ASN A 84 18.23 -3.85 -5.57
C ASN A 84 17.34 -3.37 -6.71
N CYS A 85 16.17 -4.00 -6.91
CA CYS A 85 15.20 -3.57 -7.91
C CYS A 85 14.67 -2.17 -7.56
N PHE A 86 14.23 -1.97 -6.31
CA PHE A 86 13.62 -0.71 -5.88
C PHE A 86 14.57 0.48 -6.00
N GLN A 87 15.88 0.29 -5.79
CA GLN A 87 16.87 1.34 -6.02
C GLN A 87 16.91 1.90 -7.46
N ASN A 88 16.30 1.21 -8.42
CA ASN A 88 16.20 1.64 -9.81
C ASN A 88 14.81 2.16 -10.18
N VAL A 89 13.82 2.05 -9.28
CA VAL A 89 12.49 2.64 -9.50
C VAL A 89 12.64 4.16 -9.42
N PRO A 90 12.02 4.93 -10.34
CA PRO A 90 12.03 6.38 -10.27
C PRO A 90 11.61 6.81 -8.87
N GLY A 91 12.46 7.57 -8.20
CA GLY A 91 12.13 8.06 -6.87
C GLY A 91 10.89 8.94 -6.91
N CYS A 92 10.16 8.90 -5.81
CA CYS A 92 9.66 10.13 -5.24
C CYS A 92 10.68 10.49 -4.12
#